data_AF-E3Q510-F1
#
_entry.id   AF-E3Q510-F1
#
_cell.length_a   1.000
_cell.length_b   1.000
_cell.length_c   1.000
_cell.angle_alpha   90.00
_cell.angle_beta   90.00
_cell.angle_gamma   90.00
#
_symmetry.space_group_name_H-M   'P 1'
#
loop_
_entity.id
_entity.type
_entity.pdbx_description
1 polymer ?
#
loop_
_entity_poly.entity_id
_entity_poly.type
_entity_poly.pdbx_seq_one_letter_code
_entity_poly.pdbx_strand_id
1 'polypeptide(L)'
;MPLPVLVDESAAEPLPCYEPTEETTDVSAHLSARIHVFYEKVAAAYHEIKDPPASLGIYLAIKPQEFETEPDWCHHRRYHSRRLQLHDPETLPDLPFATSLTIKSMSLGSGAENATDIRPLSPLVPLQCLVRLPAVQEWNAPWLWERPMPACMPSRVMREHYTWPWEGPLRDARHEFGAAIMNQEKHLCGRTIPASLTRVSLHVWPFFSLPQHDQSVARPNLIHSADKDPVSVGLCKLGAQLSLFDVRAVVTPDLFPSPEAPAEQQWSQMRRFRLEFHTLRPDGRWYFVGAGGEDPHDSEQGGYKISDIEHYTRQTDPDEDMELDNEYGDDAECFVEYRLDMFRTEPSRDRIEPLLAAFARSLTRDNMPSLDDAELFTHLWWYPSDNREVEGYSLPMKLGHRWGVKFIAGRSSEKDKEDRDAAVASAAAPTTPVVQWQVGEWRPGEEVMSLFESLGQQEWLELEWNRYRSTRGCDLLENIESPPI
;
A
#
# COMPACT_ATOMS: atom_id res chain seq x y z
N MET A 1 -10.17 -5.74 -17.32
CA MET A 1 -11.39 -6.52 -17.59
C MET A 1 -12.58 -5.66 -17.17
N PRO A 2 -13.53 -5.32 -18.07
CA PRO A 2 -14.79 -4.70 -17.63
C PRO A 2 -15.57 -5.73 -16.81
N LEU A 3 -15.97 -5.39 -15.59
CA LEU A 3 -16.86 -6.22 -14.78
C LEU A 3 -18.29 -6.07 -15.33
N PRO A 4 -19.11 -7.13 -15.31
CA PRO A 4 -20.47 -7.06 -15.80
C PRO A 4 -21.25 -6.13 -14.88
N VAL A 5 -22.05 -5.27 -15.48
CA VAL A 5 -23.12 -4.57 -14.79
C VAL A 5 -24.23 -5.61 -14.63
N LEU A 6 -24.39 -6.17 -13.42
CA LEU A 6 -25.50 -7.08 -13.11
C LEU A 6 -26.78 -6.28 -12.85
N VAL A 7 -27.12 -5.39 -13.77
CA VAL A 7 -28.35 -4.59 -13.72
C VAL A 7 -29.28 -5.15 -14.76
N ASP A 8 -30.40 -5.70 -14.29
CA ASP A 8 -31.53 -5.99 -15.16
C ASP A 8 -32.29 -4.67 -15.38
N GLU A 9 -32.05 -4.02 -16.51
CA GLU A 9 -32.78 -2.81 -16.93
C GLU A 9 -34.29 -3.01 -17.01
N SER A 10 -34.76 -4.27 -17.02
CA SER A 10 -36.18 -4.63 -17.05
C SER A 10 -36.77 -4.99 -15.68
N ALA A 11 -35.97 -4.92 -14.60
CA ALA A 11 -36.44 -5.18 -13.25
C ALA A 11 -37.44 -4.11 -12.80
N ALA A 12 -38.57 -4.55 -12.24
CA ALA A 12 -39.65 -3.68 -11.78
C ALA A 12 -39.34 -2.96 -10.45
N GLU A 13 -38.26 -3.34 -9.77
CA GLU A 13 -37.82 -2.78 -8.49
C GLU A 13 -36.48 -2.07 -8.65
N PRO A 14 -36.31 -0.87 -8.08
CA PRO A 14 -35.05 -0.14 -8.12
C PRO A 14 -33.96 -0.93 -7.38
N LEU A 15 -32.72 -0.81 -7.84
CA LEU A 15 -31.58 -1.43 -7.17
C LEU A 15 -31.39 -0.88 -5.76
N PRO A 16 -31.07 -1.72 -4.76
CA PRO A 16 -30.78 -1.24 -3.41
C PRO A 16 -29.52 -0.37 -3.40
N CYS A 17 -29.45 0.62 -2.53
CA CYS A 17 -28.31 1.55 -2.43
C CYS A 17 -27.01 0.80 -2.13
N TYR A 18 -27.05 -0.21 -1.25
CA TYR A 18 -25.89 -1.06 -0.98
C TYR A 18 -25.86 -2.32 -1.84
N GLU A 19 -24.64 -2.73 -2.20
CA GLU A 19 -24.38 -3.98 -2.88
C GLU A 19 -24.69 -5.18 -1.94
N PRO A 20 -25.66 -6.05 -2.28
CA PRO A 20 -25.96 -7.23 -1.50
C PRO A 20 -24.86 -8.30 -1.68
N THR A 21 -24.72 -9.21 -0.71
CA THR A 21 -23.72 -10.30 -0.77
C THR A 21 -23.85 -11.16 -2.03
N GLU A 22 -25.07 -11.39 -2.51
CA GLU A 22 -25.34 -12.19 -3.71
C GLU A 22 -24.72 -11.54 -4.96
N GLU A 23 -24.87 -10.22 -5.11
CA GLU A 23 -24.28 -9.48 -6.23
C GLU A 23 -22.74 -9.56 -6.21
N THR A 24 -22.10 -9.42 -5.05
CA THR A 24 -20.64 -9.58 -4.93
C THR A 24 -20.19 -10.99 -5.27
N THR A 25 -20.98 -12.00 -4.91
CA THR A 25 -20.69 -13.40 -5.21
C THR A 25 -20.74 -13.65 -6.71
N ASP A 26 -21.77 -13.15 -7.39
CA ASP A 26 -21.92 -13.28 -8.85
C ASP A 26 -20.81 -12.54 -9.61
N VAL A 27 -20.45 -11.33 -9.16
CA VAL A 27 -19.34 -10.58 -9.78
C VAL A 27 -18.00 -11.25 -9.51
N SER A 28 -17.79 -11.85 -8.33
CA SER A 28 -16.61 -12.66 -8.04
C SER A 28 -16.54 -13.90 -8.94
N ALA A 29 -17.67 -14.59 -9.16
CA ALA A 29 -17.76 -15.71 -10.09
C ALA A 29 -17.42 -15.31 -11.53
N HIS A 30 -17.93 -14.16 -11.98
CA HIS A 30 -17.59 -13.65 -13.32
C HIS A 30 -16.11 -13.28 -13.44
N LEU A 31 -15.55 -12.55 -12.46
CA LEU A 31 -14.12 -12.24 -12.41
C LEU A 31 -13.29 -13.53 -12.50
N SER A 32 -13.67 -14.53 -11.71
CA SER A 32 -13.01 -15.83 -11.65
C SER A 32 -13.02 -16.53 -13.00
N ALA A 33 -14.19 -16.68 -13.63
CA ALA A 33 -14.31 -17.30 -14.95
C ALA A 33 -13.42 -16.62 -15.99
N ARG A 34 -13.29 -15.28 -15.94
CA ARG A 34 -12.42 -14.54 -16.86
C ARG A 34 -10.94 -14.76 -16.61
N ILE A 35 -10.51 -14.84 -15.35
CA ILE A 35 -9.12 -15.16 -15.01
C ILE A 35 -8.78 -16.58 -15.50
N HIS A 36 -9.66 -17.55 -15.29
CA HIS A 36 -9.49 -18.92 -15.79
C HIS A 36 -9.33 -18.96 -17.30
N VAL A 37 -10.27 -18.38 -18.04
CA VAL A 37 -10.22 -18.31 -19.51
C VAL A 37 -8.95 -17.60 -20.00
N PHE A 38 -8.49 -16.57 -19.30
CA PHE A 38 -7.24 -15.88 -19.64
C PHE A 38 -6.03 -16.79 -19.46
N TYR A 39 -5.89 -17.44 -18.30
CA TYR A 39 -4.80 -18.36 -18.01
C TYR A 39 -4.78 -19.54 -19.00
N GLU A 40 -5.94 -20.13 -19.32
CA GLU A 40 -6.07 -21.20 -20.31
C GLU A 40 -5.62 -20.77 -21.70
N LYS A 41 -6.04 -19.58 -22.15
CA LYS A 41 -5.64 -19.04 -23.45
C LYS A 41 -4.14 -18.78 -23.53
N VAL A 42 -3.55 -18.25 -22.45
CA VAL A 42 -2.09 -18.00 -22.39
C VAL A 42 -1.33 -19.32 -22.43
N ALA A 43 -1.76 -20.33 -21.66
CA ALA A 43 -1.16 -21.66 -21.68
C ALA A 43 -1.23 -22.29 -23.09
N ALA A 44 -2.40 -22.28 -23.72
CA ALA A 44 -2.60 -22.84 -25.06
C ALA A 44 -1.77 -22.10 -26.13
N ALA A 45 -1.79 -20.77 -26.12
CA ALA A 45 -1.05 -19.96 -27.07
C ALA A 45 0.47 -20.20 -26.97
N TYR A 46 1.01 -20.34 -25.76
CA TYR A 46 2.45 -20.59 -25.59
C TYR A 46 2.91 -21.90 -26.23
N HIS A 47 2.08 -22.96 -26.17
CA HIS A 47 2.39 -24.25 -26.81
C HIS A 47 2.41 -24.20 -28.34
N GLU A 48 1.80 -23.18 -28.96
CA GLU A 48 1.77 -23.01 -30.42
C GLU A 48 2.94 -22.16 -30.94
N ILE A 49 3.69 -21.49 -30.07
CA ILE A 49 4.80 -20.60 -30.46
C ILE A 49 6.06 -21.44 -30.74
N LYS A 50 6.58 -21.32 -31.97
CA LYS A 50 7.82 -22.03 -32.40
C LYS A 50 9.09 -21.51 -31.71
N ASP A 51 9.16 -20.21 -31.47
CA ASP A 51 10.29 -19.52 -30.82
C ASP A 51 9.76 -18.59 -29.71
N PRO A 52 9.47 -19.11 -28.50
CA PRO A 52 8.90 -18.30 -27.43
C PRO A 52 9.88 -17.23 -26.96
N PRO A 53 9.39 -16.06 -26.53
CA PRO A 53 10.24 -15.02 -25.98
C PRO A 53 10.95 -15.50 -24.70
N ALA A 54 12.15 -14.96 -24.46
CA ALA A 54 12.96 -15.30 -23.29
C ALA A 54 12.30 -14.92 -21.95
N SER A 55 11.41 -13.92 -21.98
CA SER A 55 10.60 -13.49 -20.83
C SER A 55 9.17 -13.20 -21.28
N LEU A 56 8.20 -13.57 -20.45
CA LEU A 56 6.80 -13.27 -20.66
C LEU A 56 6.21 -12.70 -19.37
N GLY A 57 5.58 -11.52 -19.46
CA GLY A 57 4.86 -10.91 -18.35
C GLY A 57 3.36 -11.16 -18.45
N ILE A 58 2.75 -11.52 -17.32
CA ILE A 58 1.30 -11.54 -17.15
C ILE A 58 0.84 -10.18 -16.65
N TYR A 59 -0.11 -9.58 -17.33
CA TYR A 59 -0.65 -8.27 -16.99
C TYR A 59 -2.16 -8.34 -16.81
N LEU A 60 -2.62 -8.13 -15.58
CA LEU A 60 -4.03 -8.06 -15.22
C LEU A 60 -4.40 -6.61 -14.91
N ALA A 61 -5.33 -6.07 -15.67
CA ALA A 61 -5.84 -4.71 -15.45
C ALA A 61 -7.30 -4.76 -15.00
N ILE A 62 -7.61 -4.12 -13.88
CA ILE A 62 -8.98 -3.95 -13.39
C ILE A 62 -9.52 -2.65 -13.96
N LYS A 63 -10.61 -2.73 -14.72
CA LYS A 63 -11.27 -1.51 -15.19
C LYS A 63 -12.23 -1.02 -14.11
N PRO A 64 -12.41 0.31 -13.96
CA PRO A 64 -13.61 0.82 -13.32
C PRO A 64 -14.85 0.18 -13.94
N GLN A 65 -15.86 -0.03 -13.12
CA GLN A 65 -17.19 -0.41 -13.58
C GLN A 65 -17.82 0.81 -14.25
N GLU A 66 -18.35 0.62 -15.45
CA GLU A 66 -19.15 1.66 -16.10
C GLU A 66 -20.59 1.48 -15.59
N PHE A 67 -21.08 2.40 -14.76
CA PHE A 67 -22.51 2.47 -14.46
C PHE A 67 -23.17 3.31 -15.56
N GLU A 68 -24.15 2.75 -16.28
CA GLU A 68 -24.88 3.50 -17.31
C GLU A 68 -25.60 4.71 -16.71
N THR A 69 -25.72 5.77 -17.52
CA THR A 69 -26.24 7.09 -17.16
C THR A 69 -27.75 7.07 -16.90
N GLU A 70 -28.16 7.65 -15.75
CA GLU A 70 -29.50 8.14 -15.32
C GLU A 70 -30.78 7.40 -15.78
N PRO A 71 -31.71 7.11 -14.85
CA PRO A 71 -31.99 7.90 -13.64
C PRO A 71 -31.56 7.27 -12.31
N ASP A 72 -30.99 6.07 -12.28
CA ASP A 72 -30.74 5.29 -11.04
C ASP A 72 -29.33 5.48 -10.45
N TRP A 73 -28.83 6.71 -10.41
CA TRP A 73 -27.49 7.04 -9.89
C TRP A 73 -27.47 7.09 -8.35
N CYS A 74 -27.25 5.95 -7.70
CA CYS A 74 -26.97 5.91 -6.27
C CYS A 74 -25.47 6.04 -5.97
N HIS A 75 -25.06 7.07 -5.23
CA HIS A 75 -23.65 7.28 -4.86
C HIS A 75 -23.07 6.17 -3.99
N HIS A 76 -23.89 5.50 -3.16
CA HIS A 76 -23.50 4.34 -2.37
C HIS A 76 -22.93 3.20 -3.23
N ARG A 77 -23.46 3.02 -4.45
CA ARG A 77 -22.98 2.00 -5.40
C ARG A 77 -21.66 2.33 -6.09
N ARG A 78 -21.17 3.56 -5.96
CA ARG A 78 -19.91 3.98 -6.59
C ARG A 78 -18.69 3.68 -5.72
N TYR A 79 -18.87 3.41 -4.43
CA TYR A 79 -17.77 3.21 -3.48
C TYR A 79 -17.84 1.83 -2.83
N HIS A 80 -17.46 0.81 -3.60
CA HIS A 80 -17.51 -0.57 -3.13
C HIS A 80 -16.51 -0.85 -2.01
N SER A 81 -16.97 -1.57 -0.99
CA SER A 81 -16.12 -2.04 0.11
C SER A 81 -16.08 -3.57 0.23
N ARG A 82 -17.01 -4.27 -0.43
CA ARG A 82 -16.94 -5.72 -0.57
C ARG A 82 -15.83 -6.08 -1.54
N ARG A 83 -14.97 -7.01 -1.13
CA ARG A 83 -13.80 -7.41 -1.88
C ARG A 83 -14.11 -8.61 -2.76
N LEU A 84 -13.77 -8.51 -4.05
CA LEU A 84 -13.95 -9.61 -4.99
C LEU A 84 -12.95 -10.72 -4.70
N GLN A 85 -13.44 -11.95 -4.81
CA GLN A 85 -12.67 -13.17 -4.57
C GLN A 85 -12.47 -13.97 -5.86
N LEU A 86 -11.49 -14.87 -5.85
CA LEU A 86 -11.24 -15.83 -6.90
C LEU A 86 -11.79 -17.18 -6.46
N HIS A 87 -12.78 -17.69 -7.19
CA HIS A 87 -13.35 -19.02 -7.02
C HIS A 87 -12.49 -20.07 -7.70
N ASP A 88 -12.44 -21.26 -7.11
CA ASP A 88 -11.72 -22.45 -7.59
C ASP A 88 -10.27 -22.18 -8.06
N PRO A 89 -9.47 -21.39 -7.31
CA PRO A 89 -8.10 -21.01 -7.70
C PRO A 89 -7.17 -22.21 -7.96
N GLU A 90 -7.47 -23.37 -7.38
CA GLU A 90 -6.76 -24.62 -7.60
C GLU A 90 -6.88 -25.16 -9.03
N THR A 91 -7.85 -24.67 -9.83
CA THR A 91 -8.11 -25.13 -11.20
C THR A 91 -7.40 -24.31 -12.28
N LEU A 92 -6.85 -23.13 -11.94
CA LEU A 92 -6.07 -22.28 -12.87
C LEU A 92 -4.88 -23.04 -13.50
N PRO A 93 -4.63 -23.03 -14.81
CA PRO A 93 -3.46 -23.74 -15.35
C PRO A 93 -2.14 -23.10 -14.88
N ASP A 94 -1.10 -23.93 -14.75
CA ASP A 94 0.25 -23.45 -14.46
C ASP A 94 0.88 -22.81 -15.69
N LEU A 95 1.52 -21.65 -15.51
CA LEU A 95 2.23 -20.92 -16.56
C LEU A 95 3.74 -20.88 -16.24
N PRO A 96 4.49 -21.96 -16.48
CA PRO A 96 5.90 -22.08 -16.07
C PRO A 96 6.86 -21.18 -16.86
N PHE A 97 6.38 -20.47 -17.87
CA PHE A 97 7.14 -19.56 -18.71
C PHE A 97 6.93 -18.07 -18.34
N ALA A 98 5.96 -17.77 -17.47
CA ALA A 98 5.70 -16.41 -17.04
C ALA A 98 6.76 -15.97 -16.02
N THR A 99 7.47 -14.90 -16.34
CA THR A 99 8.57 -14.36 -15.52
C THR A 99 8.16 -13.12 -14.72
N SER A 100 7.04 -12.49 -15.03
CA SER A 100 6.52 -11.37 -14.24
C SER A 100 5.00 -11.40 -14.13
N LEU A 101 4.48 -10.87 -13.02
CA LEU A 101 3.06 -10.65 -12.79
C LEU A 101 2.83 -9.19 -12.41
N THR A 102 2.01 -8.49 -13.18
CA THR A 102 1.56 -7.13 -12.88
C THR A 102 0.05 -7.11 -12.73
N ILE A 103 -0.45 -6.65 -11.59
CA ILE A 103 -1.90 -6.46 -11.36
C ILE A 103 -2.14 -5.01 -10.99
N LYS A 104 -2.86 -4.27 -11.84
CA LYS A 104 -3.13 -2.85 -11.62
C LYS A 104 -4.56 -2.43 -11.90
N SER A 105 -4.98 -1.32 -11.34
CA SER A 105 -6.22 -0.64 -11.77
C SER A 105 -5.94 0.22 -13.02
N MET A 106 -6.93 0.32 -13.89
CA MET A 106 -6.89 1.24 -15.04
C MET A 106 -7.42 2.64 -14.71
N SER A 107 -7.96 2.87 -13.51
CA SER A 107 -8.20 4.24 -13.05
C SER A 107 -6.83 4.86 -12.81
N LEU A 108 -6.27 5.49 -13.85
CA LEU A 108 -5.04 6.27 -13.78
C LEU A 108 -5.47 7.74 -13.76
N GLY A 109 -5.21 8.46 -12.65
CA GLY A 109 -5.57 9.86 -12.46
C GLY A 109 -6.37 10.12 -11.18
N SER A 110 -6.98 11.30 -11.06
CA SER A 110 -7.75 11.75 -9.88
C SER A 110 -8.88 10.81 -9.47
N GLY A 111 -9.42 10.00 -10.39
CA GLY A 111 -10.44 8.99 -10.10
C GLY A 111 -9.92 7.72 -9.40
N ALA A 112 -8.60 7.52 -9.30
CA ALA A 112 -8.03 6.40 -8.54
C ALA A 112 -8.00 6.72 -7.04
N GLU A 113 -7.76 7.98 -6.71
CA GLU A 113 -7.58 8.48 -5.34
C GLU A 113 -8.84 8.30 -4.51
N ASN A 114 -10.01 8.53 -5.12
CA ASN A 114 -11.30 8.31 -4.49
C ASN A 114 -11.83 6.87 -4.68
N ALA A 115 -11.16 6.06 -5.50
CA ALA A 115 -11.56 4.70 -5.88
C ALA A 115 -13.03 4.57 -6.31
N THR A 116 -13.55 5.62 -6.94
CA THR A 116 -14.92 5.64 -7.45
C THR A 116 -15.06 4.60 -8.57
N ASP A 117 -16.16 3.86 -8.54
CA ASP A 117 -16.53 2.83 -9.50
C ASP A 117 -15.52 1.65 -9.56
N ILE A 118 -14.73 1.45 -8.50
CA ILE A 118 -13.72 0.39 -8.44
C ILE A 118 -14.10 -0.61 -7.35
N ARG A 119 -14.32 -1.88 -7.76
CA ARG A 119 -14.47 -2.98 -6.81
C ARG A 119 -13.10 -3.44 -6.32
N PRO A 120 -12.82 -3.37 -5.01
CA PRO A 120 -11.52 -3.80 -4.48
C PRO A 120 -11.37 -5.31 -4.64
N LEU A 121 -10.16 -5.79 -4.93
CA LEU A 121 -9.88 -7.23 -4.85
C LEU A 121 -9.52 -7.63 -3.42
N SER A 122 -9.81 -8.87 -3.06
CA SER A 122 -9.13 -9.50 -1.93
C SER A 122 -7.63 -9.61 -2.24
N PRO A 123 -6.74 -9.32 -1.28
CA PRO A 123 -5.30 -9.50 -1.46
C PRO A 123 -4.90 -10.96 -1.70
N LEU A 124 -5.79 -11.92 -1.46
CA LEU A 124 -5.60 -13.32 -1.84
C LEU A 124 -5.60 -13.54 -3.35
N VAL A 125 -6.38 -12.77 -4.11
CA VAL A 125 -6.51 -12.97 -5.57
C VAL A 125 -5.16 -12.83 -6.29
N PRO A 126 -4.36 -11.75 -6.04
CA PRO A 126 -3.00 -11.67 -6.55
C PRO A 126 -2.10 -12.85 -6.16
N LEU A 127 -2.16 -13.29 -4.90
CA LEU A 127 -1.32 -14.38 -4.41
C LEU A 127 -1.69 -15.73 -5.04
N GLN A 128 -2.98 -16.00 -5.18
CA GLN A 128 -3.51 -17.20 -5.83
C GLN A 128 -3.15 -17.25 -7.32
N CYS A 129 -3.12 -16.10 -7.99
CA CYS A 129 -2.57 -15.98 -9.34
C CYS A 129 -1.06 -16.25 -9.37
N LEU A 130 -0.31 -15.63 -8.45
CA LEU A 130 1.15 -15.69 -8.38
C LEU A 130 1.68 -17.13 -8.22
N VAL A 131 1.04 -17.96 -7.38
CA VAL A 131 1.47 -19.35 -7.15
C VAL A 131 1.26 -20.29 -8.35
N ARG A 132 0.58 -19.84 -9.41
CA ARG A 132 0.43 -20.56 -10.68
C ARG A 132 1.49 -20.15 -11.71
N LEU A 133 2.49 -19.36 -11.31
CA LEU A 133 3.58 -18.87 -12.16
C LEU A 133 4.95 -19.37 -11.64
N PRO A 134 5.32 -20.66 -11.80
CA PRO A 134 6.52 -21.23 -11.17
C PRO A 134 7.86 -20.55 -11.50
N ALA A 135 7.95 -19.81 -12.60
CA ALA A 135 9.17 -19.11 -13.02
C ALA A 135 9.11 -17.59 -12.78
N VAL A 136 8.11 -17.10 -12.04
CA VAL A 136 7.93 -15.67 -11.77
C VAL A 136 9.13 -15.13 -11.01
N GLN A 137 9.71 -14.05 -11.51
CA GLN A 137 10.84 -13.34 -10.91
C GLN A 137 10.42 -11.99 -10.35
N GLU A 138 9.39 -11.39 -10.95
CA GLU A 138 8.90 -10.06 -10.60
C GLU A 138 7.40 -10.06 -10.30
N TRP A 139 7.00 -9.43 -9.20
CA TRP A 139 5.60 -9.14 -8.90
C TRP A 139 5.42 -7.64 -8.68
N ASN A 140 4.59 -7.01 -9.51
CA ASN A 140 4.20 -5.62 -9.38
C ASN A 140 2.70 -5.48 -9.11
N ALA A 141 2.34 -4.93 -7.96
CA ALA A 141 0.98 -4.54 -7.61
C ALA A 141 0.99 -3.07 -7.14
N PRO A 142 0.89 -2.10 -8.06
CA PRO A 142 0.96 -0.68 -7.72
C PRO A 142 -0.29 -0.16 -6.99
N TRP A 143 -1.29 -1.02 -6.76
CA TRP A 143 -2.39 -0.75 -5.86
C TRP A 143 -3.08 -2.04 -5.41
N LEU A 144 -3.07 -2.32 -4.10
CA LEU A 144 -3.74 -3.46 -3.45
C LEU A 144 -5.09 -3.09 -2.80
N TRP A 145 -5.67 -1.94 -3.17
CA TRP A 145 -7.00 -1.51 -2.72
C TRP A 145 -7.15 -1.43 -1.19
N GLU A 146 -6.08 -1.06 -0.49
CA GLU A 146 -6.19 -0.64 0.90
C GLU A 146 -6.55 0.85 0.92
N ARG A 147 -7.67 1.16 1.56
CA ARG A 147 -8.10 2.53 1.82
C ARG A 147 -8.27 2.65 3.32
N PRO A 148 -7.22 3.00 4.07
CA PRO A 148 -7.34 3.14 5.52
C PRO A 148 -8.18 4.36 5.92
N MET A 149 -8.54 5.19 4.94
CA MET A 149 -9.05 6.53 5.12
C MET A 149 -10.03 6.88 4.00
N PRO A 150 -11.08 7.68 4.27
CA PRO A 150 -12.00 8.18 3.25
C PRO A 150 -11.32 9.07 2.23
N ALA A 151 -11.98 9.25 1.10
CA ALA A 151 -11.54 10.19 0.08
C ALA A 151 -11.70 11.63 0.57
N CYS A 152 -10.77 12.50 0.19
CA CYS A 152 -10.89 13.94 0.39
C CYS A 152 -12.01 14.49 -0.53
N MET A 153 -13.18 14.81 0.03
CA MET A 153 -14.33 15.33 -0.73
C MET A 153 -14.88 16.61 -0.09
N PRO A 154 -15.39 17.61 -0.84
CA PRO A 154 -15.99 18.83 -0.29
C PRO A 154 -17.21 18.58 0.58
N SER A 155 -18.12 17.73 0.12
CA SER A 155 -19.31 17.36 0.88
C SER A 155 -18.96 16.45 2.06
N ARG A 156 -19.47 16.80 3.24
CA ARG A 156 -19.43 15.94 4.42
C ARG A 156 -20.08 14.58 4.16
N VAL A 157 -21.26 14.55 3.53
CA VAL A 157 -21.96 13.31 3.17
C VAL A 157 -21.07 12.41 2.30
N MET A 158 -20.41 12.97 1.29
CA MET A 158 -19.46 12.21 0.46
C MET A 158 -18.29 11.64 1.28
N ARG A 159 -17.69 12.44 2.18
CA ARG A 159 -16.54 12.01 3.00
C ARG A 159 -16.91 10.97 4.04
N GLU A 160 -17.97 11.22 4.79
CA GLU A 160 -18.32 10.48 6.01
C GLU A 160 -19.23 9.29 5.73
N HIS A 161 -19.98 9.30 4.63
CA HIS A 161 -21.00 8.29 4.34
C HIS A 161 -20.72 7.51 3.06
N TYR A 162 -20.51 8.16 1.92
CA TYR A 162 -20.38 7.42 0.66
C TYR A 162 -18.97 6.86 0.42
N THR A 163 -17.93 7.67 0.62
CA THR A 163 -16.54 7.25 0.34
C THR A 163 -15.89 6.51 1.50
N TRP A 164 -16.58 6.42 2.64
CA TRP A 164 -16.03 5.87 3.87
C TRP A 164 -15.70 4.38 3.69
N PRO A 165 -14.43 3.98 3.84
CA PRO A 165 -14.05 2.58 3.71
C PRO A 165 -14.53 1.81 4.94
N TRP A 166 -15.31 0.76 4.72
CA TRP A 166 -15.76 -0.10 5.82
C TRP A 166 -14.58 -0.82 6.47
N GLU A 167 -14.44 -0.66 7.79
CA GLU A 167 -13.25 -1.10 8.55
C GLU A 167 -13.18 -2.61 8.72
N GLY A 168 -14.33 -3.29 8.82
CA GLY A 168 -14.43 -4.75 8.91
C GLY A 168 -13.78 -5.46 7.74
N PRO A 169 -14.26 -5.25 6.48
CA PRO A 169 -13.64 -5.81 5.28
C PRO A 169 -12.17 -5.41 5.09
N LEU A 170 -11.76 -4.24 5.58
CA LEU A 170 -10.35 -3.83 5.54
C LEU A 170 -9.48 -4.64 6.51
N ARG A 171 -9.91 -4.78 7.78
CA ARG A 171 -9.26 -5.63 8.78
C ARG A 171 -9.13 -7.06 8.28
N ASP A 172 -10.23 -7.63 7.79
CA ASP A 172 -10.25 -9.03 7.35
C ASP A 172 -9.25 -9.25 6.20
N ALA A 173 -9.16 -8.33 5.23
CA ALA A 173 -8.18 -8.40 4.15
C ALA A 173 -6.73 -8.38 4.64
N ARG A 174 -6.41 -7.56 5.64
CA ARG A 174 -5.07 -7.51 6.26
C ARG A 174 -4.73 -8.85 6.92
N HIS A 175 -5.67 -9.41 7.66
CA HIS A 175 -5.52 -10.71 8.32
C HIS A 175 -5.41 -11.86 7.31
N GLU A 176 -6.21 -11.85 6.24
CA GLU A 176 -6.15 -12.82 5.15
C GLU A 176 -4.79 -12.79 4.46
N PHE A 177 -4.28 -11.60 4.12
CA PHE A 177 -2.96 -11.46 3.50
C PHE A 177 -1.86 -12.03 4.40
N GLY A 178 -1.82 -11.61 5.67
CA GLY A 178 -0.84 -12.10 6.64
C GLY A 178 -0.92 -13.62 6.80
N ALA A 179 -2.13 -14.17 6.97
CA ALA A 179 -2.36 -15.60 7.09
C ALA A 179 -1.91 -16.37 5.83
N ALA A 180 -2.13 -15.81 4.63
CA ALA A 180 -1.75 -16.44 3.39
C ALA A 180 -0.23 -16.53 3.21
N ILE A 181 0.53 -15.50 3.59
CA ILE A 181 1.99 -15.57 3.54
C ILE A 181 2.55 -16.49 4.64
N MET A 182 1.95 -16.45 5.83
CA MET A 182 2.41 -17.24 6.97
C MET A 182 2.10 -18.73 6.84
N ASN A 183 0.95 -19.09 6.30
CA ASN A 183 0.49 -20.46 6.09
C ASN A 183 0.04 -20.68 4.63
N GLN A 184 1.02 -20.70 3.73
CA GLN A 184 0.81 -20.75 2.28
C GLN A 184 0.07 -22.02 1.85
N GLU A 185 0.42 -23.18 2.39
CA GLU A 185 -0.25 -24.45 2.03
C GLU A 185 -1.77 -24.40 2.28
N LYS A 186 -2.20 -23.81 3.41
CA LYS A 186 -3.61 -23.71 3.76
C LYS A 186 -4.37 -22.72 2.88
N HIS A 187 -3.78 -21.56 2.60
CA HIS A 187 -4.49 -20.43 2.01
C HIS A 187 -4.24 -20.27 0.49
N LEU A 188 -3.19 -20.89 -0.04
CA LEU A 188 -2.79 -20.84 -1.45
C LEU A 188 -2.88 -22.22 -2.12
N CYS A 189 -3.88 -23.01 -1.73
CA CYS A 189 -4.24 -24.27 -2.40
C CYS A 189 -3.12 -25.32 -2.43
N GLY A 190 -2.42 -25.49 -1.31
CA GLY A 190 -1.31 -26.44 -1.19
C GLY A 190 -0.04 -26.01 -1.92
N ARG A 191 0.05 -24.75 -2.36
CA ARG A 191 1.20 -24.20 -3.08
C ARG A 191 1.94 -23.16 -2.26
N THR A 192 3.20 -22.97 -2.61
CA THR A 192 4.05 -21.92 -2.05
C THR A 192 4.32 -20.84 -3.08
N ILE A 193 4.59 -19.63 -2.62
CA ILE A 193 5.12 -18.56 -3.44
C ILE A 193 6.41 -19.06 -4.10
N PRO A 194 6.58 -18.90 -5.42
CA PRO A 194 7.75 -19.41 -6.13
C PRO A 194 9.06 -18.82 -5.58
N ALA A 195 10.04 -19.67 -5.32
CA ALA A 195 11.37 -19.25 -4.85
C ALA A 195 12.14 -18.43 -5.90
N SER A 196 11.71 -18.46 -7.17
CA SER A 196 12.24 -17.62 -8.24
C SER A 196 11.88 -16.14 -8.08
N LEU A 197 10.84 -15.82 -7.30
CA LEU A 197 10.40 -14.45 -7.08
C LEU A 197 11.42 -13.71 -6.22
N THR A 198 12.12 -12.77 -6.84
CA THR A 198 13.23 -12.02 -6.22
C THR A 198 13.01 -10.52 -6.22
N ARG A 199 11.97 -10.03 -6.89
CA ARG A 199 11.72 -8.59 -7.10
C ARG A 199 10.24 -8.31 -6.90
N VAL A 200 9.91 -7.42 -5.97
CA VAL A 200 8.52 -7.15 -5.59
C VAL A 200 8.30 -5.65 -5.41
N SER A 201 7.19 -5.17 -5.98
CA SER A 201 6.64 -3.82 -5.78
C SER A 201 5.18 -3.95 -5.32
N LEU A 202 4.89 -3.60 -4.05
CA LEU A 202 3.56 -3.70 -3.44
C LEU A 202 3.15 -2.35 -2.86
N HIS A 203 2.16 -1.73 -3.46
CA HIS A 203 1.62 -0.48 -2.96
C HIS A 203 0.19 -0.68 -2.49
N VAL A 204 -0.07 -0.41 -1.21
CA VAL A 204 -1.42 -0.54 -0.67
C VAL A 204 -2.29 0.68 -1.04
N TRP A 205 -1.69 1.86 -1.30
CA TRP A 205 -2.32 3.04 -1.95
C TRP A 205 -1.55 3.51 -3.21
N PRO A 206 -2.22 4.12 -4.22
CA PRO A 206 -1.60 4.55 -5.49
C PRO A 206 -0.44 5.54 -5.35
N PHE A 207 0.55 5.50 -6.26
CA PHE A 207 1.76 6.32 -6.21
C PHE A 207 1.44 7.82 -6.03
N PHE A 208 0.48 8.34 -6.79
CA PHE A 208 0.09 9.76 -6.82
C PHE A 208 -1.07 10.14 -5.90
N SER A 209 -1.74 9.18 -5.26
CA SER A 209 -2.78 9.51 -4.29
C SER A 209 -2.10 10.04 -3.04
N LEU A 210 -2.15 11.36 -2.85
CA LEU A 210 -1.77 11.96 -1.59
C LEU A 210 -2.75 11.46 -0.53
N PRO A 211 -2.29 10.94 0.62
CA PRO A 211 -3.15 10.63 1.74
C PRO A 211 -3.69 11.92 2.37
N GLN A 212 -4.54 12.65 1.63
CA GLN A 212 -5.28 13.80 2.10
C GLN A 212 -6.37 13.29 3.02
N HIS A 213 -6.08 13.32 4.30
CA HIS A 213 -6.77 12.53 5.30
C HIS A 213 -7.05 13.41 6.50
N ASP A 214 -8.28 13.38 7.01
CA ASP A 214 -8.58 14.06 8.27
C ASP A 214 -7.89 13.31 9.42
N GLN A 215 -6.84 13.92 9.98
CA GLN A 215 -6.03 13.32 11.02
C GLN A 215 -6.59 13.54 12.43
N SER A 216 -7.71 14.29 12.54
CA SER A 216 -8.40 14.57 13.80
C SER A 216 -9.39 13.47 14.19
N VAL A 217 -9.89 12.69 13.22
CA VAL A 217 -10.92 11.67 13.45
C VAL A 217 -10.32 10.38 14.02
N ALA A 218 -11.06 9.75 14.94
CA ALA A 218 -10.72 8.46 15.54
C ALA A 218 -10.53 7.35 14.48
N ARG A 219 -9.63 6.41 14.76
CA ARG A 219 -9.25 5.35 13.80
C ARG A 219 -9.50 3.96 14.37
N PRO A 220 -9.81 2.97 13.52
CA PRO A 220 -10.00 1.60 13.96
C PRO A 220 -8.68 0.95 14.33
N ASN A 221 -8.75 -0.03 15.23
CA ASN A 221 -7.71 -1.02 15.40
C ASN A 221 -7.89 -2.14 14.36
N LEU A 222 -7.09 -2.12 13.29
CA LEU A 222 -7.12 -3.07 12.17
C LEU A 222 -6.33 -4.36 12.44
N ILE A 223 -5.67 -4.48 13.59
CA ILE A 223 -4.88 -5.67 13.95
C ILE A 223 -5.58 -6.56 14.98
N HIS A 224 -6.53 -6.01 15.75
CA HIS A 224 -7.21 -6.78 16.79
C HIS A 224 -7.97 -7.98 16.20
N SER A 225 -7.85 -9.21 16.74
CA SER A 225 -7.20 -9.58 18.01
C SER A 225 -5.77 -10.14 17.89
N ALA A 226 -5.06 -9.90 16.79
CA ALA A 226 -3.67 -10.32 16.66
C ALA A 226 -2.73 -9.46 17.52
N ASP A 227 -1.68 -10.08 18.06
CA ASP A 227 -0.66 -9.41 18.87
C ASP A 227 0.30 -8.56 18.02
N LYS A 228 0.43 -8.93 16.74
CA LYS A 228 1.31 -8.28 15.76
C LYS A 228 0.52 -7.95 14.51
N ASP A 229 0.94 -6.94 13.79
CA ASP A 229 0.33 -6.58 12.52
C ASP A 229 0.51 -7.71 11.47
N PRO A 230 -0.58 -8.34 11.01
CA PRO A 230 -0.51 -9.46 10.08
C PRO A 230 0.19 -9.11 8.76
N VAL A 231 -0.02 -7.88 8.26
CA VAL A 231 0.61 -7.42 7.02
C VAL A 231 2.12 -7.26 7.20
N SER A 232 2.55 -6.57 8.26
CA SER A 232 3.98 -6.40 8.56
C SER A 232 4.69 -7.75 8.70
N VAL A 233 4.13 -8.69 9.47
CA VAL A 233 4.71 -10.03 9.63
C VAL A 233 4.74 -10.81 8.31
N GLY A 234 3.67 -10.72 7.51
CA GLY A 234 3.63 -11.35 6.17
C GLY A 234 4.70 -10.77 5.24
N LEU A 235 4.83 -9.45 5.19
CA LEU A 235 5.84 -8.76 4.38
C LEU A 235 7.27 -9.07 4.86
N CYS A 236 7.50 -9.20 6.17
CA CYS A 236 8.78 -9.65 6.73
C CYS A 236 9.19 -11.02 6.17
N LYS A 237 8.24 -11.97 6.17
CA LYS A 237 8.46 -13.32 5.63
C LYS A 237 8.66 -13.31 4.12
N LEU A 238 7.88 -12.51 3.38
CA LEU A 238 8.05 -12.36 1.94
C LEU A 238 9.44 -11.79 1.60
N GLY A 239 9.91 -10.80 2.36
CA GLY A 239 11.20 -10.13 2.16
C GLY A 239 12.43 -11.04 2.21
N ALA A 240 12.35 -12.18 2.89
CA ALA A 240 13.50 -13.08 3.09
C ALA A 240 14.06 -13.67 1.79
N GLN A 241 13.23 -13.84 0.75
CA GLN A 241 13.67 -14.33 -0.57
C GLN A 241 13.98 -13.22 -1.58
N LEU A 242 13.76 -11.96 -1.23
CA LEU A 242 13.81 -10.86 -2.18
C LEU A 242 15.20 -10.22 -2.26
N SER A 243 15.52 -9.76 -3.48
CA SER A 243 16.66 -8.91 -3.79
C SER A 243 16.26 -7.45 -3.97
N LEU A 244 15.00 -7.20 -4.33
CA LEU A 244 14.44 -5.87 -4.47
C LEU A 244 13.03 -5.87 -3.88
N PHE A 245 12.80 -4.96 -2.95
CA PHE A 245 11.52 -4.86 -2.27
C PHE A 245 11.10 -3.39 -2.13
N ASP A 246 10.10 -3.02 -2.89
CA ASP A 246 9.48 -1.70 -2.90
C ASP A 246 8.08 -1.81 -2.30
N VAL A 247 7.85 -1.13 -1.19
CA VAL A 247 6.62 -1.25 -0.43
C VAL A 247 6.10 0.12 -0.06
N ARG A 248 4.79 0.27 -0.19
CA ARG A 248 4.05 1.39 0.35
C ARG A 248 2.89 0.84 1.18
N ALA A 249 2.97 0.96 2.49
CA ALA A 249 2.06 0.23 3.39
C ALA A 249 1.84 0.90 4.76
N VAL A 250 0.72 0.53 5.40
CA VAL A 250 0.44 0.79 6.82
C VAL A 250 1.09 -0.34 7.63
N VAL A 251 2.18 -0.05 8.34
CA VAL A 251 3.08 -1.06 8.92
C VAL A 251 3.48 -0.76 10.35
N THR A 252 3.99 -1.79 11.04
CA THR A 252 4.62 -1.75 12.37
C THR A 252 6.10 -2.16 12.26
N PRO A 253 6.89 -2.06 13.35
CA PRO A 253 8.27 -2.56 13.37
C PRO A 253 8.42 -4.05 13.03
N ASP A 254 7.34 -4.84 13.14
CA ASP A 254 7.32 -6.27 12.81
C ASP A 254 7.58 -6.58 11.33
N LEU A 255 7.63 -5.55 10.47
CA LEU A 255 8.05 -5.68 9.07
C LEU A 255 9.50 -6.13 8.95
N PHE A 256 10.34 -5.74 9.90
CA PHE A 256 11.77 -5.97 9.84
C PHE A 256 12.15 -7.26 10.57
N PRO A 257 13.04 -8.08 9.99
CA PRO A 257 13.52 -9.27 10.66
C PRO A 257 14.30 -8.90 11.94
N SER A 258 14.06 -9.65 13.00
CA SER A 258 14.85 -9.54 14.23
C SER A 258 16.28 -10.01 13.96
N PRO A 259 17.31 -9.41 14.59
CA PRO A 259 18.69 -9.92 14.54
C PRO A 259 18.81 -11.39 14.98
N GLU A 260 17.90 -11.85 15.84
CA GLU A 260 17.85 -13.21 16.37
C GLU A 260 16.97 -14.15 15.52
N ALA A 261 16.38 -13.64 14.42
CA ALA A 261 15.53 -14.44 13.57
C ALA A 261 16.33 -15.57 12.88
N PRO A 262 15.71 -16.73 12.61
CA PRO A 262 16.32 -17.80 11.82
C PRO A 262 16.79 -17.28 10.45
N ALA A 263 17.81 -17.93 9.88
CA ALA A 263 18.37 -17.54 8.57
C ALA A 263 17.33 -17.47 7.44
N GLU A 264 16.28 -18.31 7.51
CA GLU A 264 15.15 -18.31 6.57
C GLU A 264 14.24 -17.08 6.65
N GLN A 265 14.37 -16.26 7.70
CA GLN A 265 13.66 -15.00 7.88
C GLN A 265 14.57 -13.78 7.65
N GLN A 266 15.88 -14.00 7.53
CA GLN A 266 16.83 -12.93 7.25
C GLN A 266 16.76 -12.48 5.79
N TRP A 267 16.99 -11.20 5.56
CA TRP A 267 16.91 -10.59 4.22
C TRP A 267 18.26 -10.67 3.49
N SER A 268 18.83 -11.88 3.44
CA SER A 268 20.23 -12.10 3.03
C SER A 268 20.53 -11.72 1.57
N GLN A 269 19.53 -11.81 0.70
CA GLN A 269 19.63 -11.49 -0.73
C GLN A 269 19.28 -10.04 -1.05
N MET A 270 18.79 -9.28 -0.06
CA MET A 270 18.29 -7.93 -0.27
C MET A 270 19.39 -7.00 -0.76
N ARG A 271 19.17 -6.39 -1.92
CA ARG A 271 20.06 -5.37 -2.51
C ARG A 271 19.45 -3.99 -2.43
N ARG A 272 18.13 -3.87 -2.64
CA ARG A 272 17.42 -2.59 -2.56
C ARG A 272 16.12 -2.74 -1.80
N PHE A 273 15.95 -1.90 -0.79
CA PHE A 273 14.72 -1.85 -0.02
C PHE A 273 14.18 -0.42 0.02
N ARG A 274 12.90 -0.24 -0.27
CA ARG A 274 12.23 1.05 -0.13
C ARG A 274 10.90 0.85 0.56
N LEU A 275 10.70 1.55 1.68
CA LEU A 275 9.44 1.62 2.39
C LEU A 275 8.95 3.06 2.47
N GLU A 276 7.80 3.30 1.82
CA GLU A 276 6.94 4.43 2.13
C GLU A 276 5.89 4.00 3.15
N PHE A 277 6.07 4.37 4.42
CA PHE A 277 5.11 4.02 5.45
C PHE A 277 4.03 5.11 5.58
N HIS A 278 2.81 4.71 5.92
CA HIS A 278 1.76 5.67 6.27
C HIS A 278 2.03 6.25 7.66
N THR A 279 1.69 7.52 7.88
CA THR A 279 1.72 8.15 9.21
C THR A 279 0.73 7.54 10.22
N LEU A 280 -0.25 6.77 9.74
CA LEU A 280 -1.23 6.03 10.52
C LEU A 280 -0.65 4.64 10.79
N ARG A 281 -0.81 4.15 12.01
CA ARG A 281 -0.45 2.79 12.41
C ARG A 281 -1.68 1.89 12.27
N PRO A 282 -1.47 0.58 12.04
CA PRO A 282 -2.59 -0.35 11.88
C PRO A 282 -3.31 -0.64 13.20
N ASP A 283 -2.74 -0.26 14.35
CA ASP A 283 -3.40 -0.26 15.65
C ASP A 283 -4.33 0.95 15.87
N GLY A 284 -4.43 1.87 14.90
CA GLY A 284 -5.28 3.08 14.97
C GLY A 284 -4.60 4.30 15.59
N ARG A 285 -3.32 4.21 16.00
CA ARG A 285 -2.54 5.36 16.50
C ARG A 285 -1.77 6.04 15.38
N TRP A 286 -1.17 7.19 15.63
CA TRP A 286 -0.36 7.91 14.64
C TRP A 286 1.12 7.91 15.01
N TYR A 287 2.02 7.82 14.02
CA TYR A 287 3.45 7.99 14.24
C TYR A 287 3.83 9.43 14.57
N PHE A 288 2.97 10.39 14.19
CA PHE A 288 3.19 11.82 14.32
C PHE A 288 2.04 12.46 15.11
N VAL A 289 2.36 13.54 15.82
CA VAL A 289 1.43 14.38 16.60
C VAL A 289 1.44 15.81 16.07
N GLY A 290 0.51 16.63 16.53
CA GLY A 290 0.46 18.04 16.20
C GLY A 290 1.66 18.82 16.72
N ALA A 291 1.87 20.03 16.17
CA ALA A 291 2.99 20.91 16.51
C ALA A 291 2.98 21.43 17.97
N GLY A 292 1.85 21.35 18.66
CA GLY A 292 1.72 21.59 20.09
C GLY A 292 1.74 20.31 20.93
N GLY A 293 2.05 19.16 20.33
CA GLY A 293 1.94 17.84 20.94
C GLY A 293 0.51 17.28 20.94
N GLU A 294 -0.39 17.83 20.12
CA GLU A 294 -1.78 17.40 20.05
C GLU A 294 -1.89 15.99 19.48
N ASP A 295 -2.56 15.12 20.22
CA ASP A 295 -2.78 13.74 19.80
C ASP A 295 -4.21 13.29 20.13
N PRO A 296 -5.21 13.81 19.40
CA PRO A 296 -6.59 13.41 19.64
C PRO A 296 -6.76 11.90 19.41
N HIS A 297 -7.58 11.30 20.26
CA HIS A 297 -7.90 9.87 20.26
C HIS A 297 -6.73 8.93 20.52
N ASP A 298 -5.59 9.43 21.04
CA ASP A 298 -4.53 8.54 21.49
C ASP A 298 -4.96 7.75 22.74
N SER A 299 -4.80 6.43 22.67
CA SER A 299 -5.09 5.54 23.79
C SER A 299 -4.09 4.39 23.82
N GLU A 300 -3.82 3.86 25.02
CA GLU A 300 -2.98 2.67 25.19
C GLU A 300 -3.57 1.42 24.52
N GLN A 301 -4.91 1.38 24.35
CA GLN A 301 -5.61 0.30 23.67
C GLN A 301 -5.58 0.44 22.14
N GLY A 302 -5.01 1.53 21.64
CA GLY A 302 -5.02 1.91 20.23
C GLY A 302 -6.34 2.57 19.83
N GLY A 303 -6.70 2.36 18.57
CA GLY A 303 -7.95 2.78 17.96
C GLY A 303 -9.16 2.03 18.49
N TYR A 304 -10.35 2.43 18.03
CA TYR A 304 -11.59 1.77 18.45
C TYR A 304 -11.67 0.33 17.89
N LYS A 305 -12.40 -0.53 18.60
CA LYS A 305 -12.59 -1.92 18.21
C LYS A 305 -13.65 -2.05 17.12
N ILE A 306 -13.31 -2.80 16.07
CA ILE A 306 -14.24 -3.15 15.00
C ILE A 306 -15.28 -4.15 15.51
N SER A 307 -16.54 -3.81 15.32
CA SER A 307 -17.73 -4.62 15.62
C SER A 307 -18.35 -5.19 14.35
N ASP A 308 -18.95 -6.39 14.44
CA ASP A 308 -19.53 -7.08 13.27
C ASP A 308 -20.83 -6.42 12.76
N ILE A 309 -21.38 -5.45 13.50
CA ILE A 309 -22.65 -4.78 13.20
C ILE A 309 -22.43 -3.38 12.64
N GLU A 310 -21.56 -2.58 13.26
CA GLU A 310 -21.42 -1.16 12.91
C GLU A 310 -20.39 -0.92 11.81
N HIS A 311 -19.43 -1.82 11.65
CA HIS A 311 -18.24 -1.60 10.81
C HIS A 311 -18.18 -2.52 9.59
N TYR A 312 -19.29 -3.20 9.27
CA TYR A 312 -19.45 -4.01 8.06
C TYR A 312 -20.54 -3.44 7.17
N THR A 313 -20.33 -3.58 5.85
CA THR A 313 -21.27 -3.11 4.84
C THR A 313 -22.70 -3.57 5.13
N ARG A 314 -23.61 -2.60 5.16
CA ARG A 314 -25.04 -2.83 5.35
C ARG A 314 -25.61 -3.72 4.23
N GLN A 315 -26.67 -4.44 4.55
CA GLN A 315 -27.40 -5.31 3.61
C GLN A 315 -28.74 -4.68 3.16
N THR A 316 -29.16 -3.60 3.80
CA THR A 316 -30.46 -2.95 3.62
C THR A 316 -30.26 -1.45 3.68
N ASP A 317 -31.17 -0.71 3.04
CA ASP A 317 -31.14 0.75 2.97
C ASP A 317 -31.98 1.33 4.13
N PRO A 318 -31.37 1.87 5.20
CA PRO A 318 -32.09 2.53 6.29
C PRO A 318 -32.66 3.89 5.86
N ASP A 319 -33.71 4.34 6.57
CA ASP A 319 -34.32 5.66 6.36
C ASP A 319 -33.30 6.82 6.52
N GLU A 320 -32.28 6.64 7.36
CA GLU A 320 -31.17 7.60 7.55
C GLU A 320 -30.45 7.94 6.23
N ASP A 321 -30.34 6.98 5.30
CA ASP A 321 -29.60 7.20 4.05
C ASP A 321 -30.39 8.10 3.09
N MET A 322 -31.73 8.07 3.15
CA MET A 322 -32.58 8.99 2.40
C MET A 322 -32.45 10.43 2.94
N GLU A 323 -32.27 10.62 4.25
CA GLU A 323 -32.00 11.94 4.82
C GLU A 323 -30.64 12.48 4.36
N LEU A 324 -29.61 11.63 4.33
CA LEU A 324 -28.27 11.96 3.84
C LEU A 324 -28.25 12.26 2.33
N ASP A 325 -28.99 11.48 1.54
CA ASP A 325 -29.16 11.71 0.10
C ASP A 325 -29.82 13.08 -0.17
N ASN A 326 -30.82 13.46 0.63
CA ASN A 326 -31.43 14.79 0.54
C ASN A 326 -30.47 15.91 0.95
N GLU A 327 -29.71 15.73 2.05
CA GLU A 327 -28.67 16.68 2.47
C GLU A 327 -27.64 16.90 1.36
N TYR A 328 -27.20 15.83 0.70
CA TYR A 328 -26.30 15.92 -0.44
C TYR A 328 -26.94 16.63 -1.64
N GLY A 329 -28.20 16.33 -1.96
CA GLY A 329 -28.93 16.97 -3.06
C GLY A 329 -29.12 18.48 -2.87
N ASP A 330 -29.32 18.93 -1.63
CA ASP A 330 -29.52 20.33 -1.28
C ASP A 330 -28.22 21.15 -1.30
N ASP A 331 -27.06 20.53 -0.99
CA ASP A 331 -25.76 21.22 -0.91
C ASP A 331 -24.56 20.34 -1.34
N ALA A 332 -24.62 19.79 -2.56
CA ALA A 332 -23.59 18.90 -3.11
C ALA A 332 -22.19 19.55 -3.21
N GLU A 333 -22.17 20.89 -3.31
CA GLU A 333 -20.98 21.72 -3.53
C GLU A 333 -20.60 22.56 -2.29
N CYS A 334 -20.91 22.13 -1.07
CA CYS A 334 -20.51 22.86 0.14
C CYS A 334 -18.97 22.94 0.29
N PHE A 335 -18.33 23.86 -0.42
CA PHE A 335 -16.89 24.10 -0.40
C PHE A 335 -16.41 24.65 0.95
N VAL A 336 -17.33 25.08 1.81
CA VAL A 336 -17.04 25.74 3.09
C VAL A 336 -16.44 24.75 4.10
N GLU A 337 -16.65 23.45 3.95
CA GLU A 337 -16.13 22.39 4.83
C GLU A 337 -14.94 21.60 4.26
N TYR A 338 -14.39 22.02 3.11
CA TYR A 338 -13.27 21.33 2.45
C TYR A 338 -11.91 21.67 3.08
N ARG A 339 -11.78 21.50 4.40
CA ARG A 339 -10.48 21.58 5.09
C ARG A 339 -10.30 20.36 5.97
N LEU A 340 -9.73 19.31 5.38
CA LEU A 340 -9.25 18.16 6.16
C LEU A 340 -8.21 18.63 7.17
N ASP A 341 -8.35 18.22 8.42
CA ASP A 341 -7.43 18.63 9.48
C ASP A 341 -6.14 17.80 9.40
N MET A 342 -5.17 18.25 8.59
CA MET A 342 -3.85 17.63 8.43
C MET A 342 -2.80 18.41 9.23
N PHE A 343 -2.54 17.97 10.46
CA PHE A 343 -1.74 18.73 11.42
C PHE A 343 -0.60 17.91 12.06
N ARG A 344 -0.54 16.59 11.84
CA ARG A 344 0.42 15.70 12.51
C ARG A 344 1.78 15.74 11.83
N THR A 345 2.61 16.69 12.25
CA THR A 345 3.95 16.93 11.69
C THR A 345 5.10 16.57 12.64
N GLU A 346 4.86 16.43 13.93
CA GLU A 346 5.91 16.16 14.92
C GLU A 346 6.08 14.67 15.19
N PRO A 347 7.29 14.09 15.07
CA PRO A 347 7.49 12.66 15.32
C PRO A 347 7.26 12.31 16.80
N SER A 348 6.36 11.36 17.06
CA SER A 348 6.14 10.84 18.41
C SER A 348 7.21 9.81 18.74
N ARG A 349 8.14 10.18 19.63
CA ARG A 349 9.32 9.37 19.99
C ARG A 349 8.96 7.91 20.28
N ASP A 350 8.02 7.69 21.19
CA ASP A 350 7.59 6.35 21.64
C ASP A 350 7.03 5.47 20.52
N ARG A 351 6.56 6.07 19.42
CA ARG A 351 5.93 5.35 18.30
C ARG A 351 6.85 5.23 17.09
N ILE A 352 7.63 6.26 16.77
CA ILE A 352 8.50 6.28 15.59
C ILE A 352 9.86 5.62 15.84
N GLU A 353 10.41 5.76 17.05
CA GLU A 353 11.72 5.19 17.37
C GLU A 353 11.77 3.67 17.30
N PRO A 354 10.75 2.92 17.76
CA PRO A 354 10.72 1.48 17.55
C PRO A 354 10.80 1.07 16.07
N LEU A 355 10.15 1.83 15.18
CA LEU A 355 10.20 1.58 13.73
C LEU A 355 11.60 1.87 13.17
N LEU A 356 12.19 3.01 13.53
CA LEU A 356 13.56 3.39 13.14
C LEU A 356 14.61 2.40 13.67
N ALA A 357 14.46 1.94 14.91
CA ALA A 357 15.36 0.99 15.53
C ALA A 357 15.29 -0.38 14.84
N ALA A 358 14.08 -0.87 14.55
CA ALA A 358 13.90 -2.12 13.81
C ALA A 358 14.49 -2.03 12.40
N PHE A 359 14.28 -0.89 11.71
CA PHE A 359 14.93 -0.61 10.43
C PHE A 359 16.46 -0.68 10.56
N ALA A 360 17.07 0.12 11.44
CA ALA A 360 18.53 0.14 11.61
C ALA A 360 19.13 -1.24 11.93
N ARG A 361 18.51 -2.00 12.84
CA ARG A 361 18.96 -3.36 13.19
C ARG A 361 18.91 -4.31 12.00
N SER A 362 17.91 -4.15 11.13
CA SER A 362 17.79 -4.98 9.93
C SER A 362 18.87 -4.67 8.88
N LEU A 363 19.43 -3.46 8.85
CA LEU A 363 20.46 -3.07 7.88
C LEU A 363 21.86 -3.65 8.19
N THR A 364 22.01 -4.33 9.32
CA THR A 364 23.29 -4.93 9.71
C THR A 364 23.76 -5.97 8.69
N ARG A 365 25.08 -6.14 8.59
CA ARG A 365 25.70 -7.11 7.66
C ARG A 365 25.24 -8.56 7.91
N ASP A 366 24.88 -8.89 9.15
CA ASP A 366 24.40 -10.22 9.50
C ASP A 366 22.99 -10.49 8.94
N ASN A 367 22.21 -9.45 8.64
CA ASN A 367 20.86 -9.60 8.10
C ASN A 367 20.76 -9.23 6.61
N MET A 368 21.39 -8.14 6.15
CA MET A 368 21.39 -7.70 4.75
C MET A 368 22.82 -7.50 4.20
N PRO A 369 23.62 -8.57 4.05
CA PRO A 369 25.02 -8.48 3.60
C PRO A 369 25.18 -7.97 2.16
N SER A 370 24.13 -8.06 1.34
CA SER A 370 24.14 -7.71 -0.09
C SER A 370 23.55 -6.33 -0.38
N LEU A 371 23.21 -5.56 0.67
CA LEU A 371 22.48 -4.31 0.53
C LEU A 371 23.31 -3.23 -0.18
N ASP A 372 22.76 -2.64 -1.24
CA ASP A 372 23.30 -1.49 -1.94
C ASP A 372 22.71 -0.18 -1.36
N ASP A 373 21.39 -0.14 -1.18
CA ASP A 373 20.69 0.98 -0.56
C ASP A 373 19.37 0.56 0.09
N ALA A 374 18.98 1.26 1.15
CA ALA A 374 17.69 1.08 1.82
C ALA A 374 17.08 2.43 2.23
N GLU A 375 15.77 2.54 2.17
CA GLU A 375 15.06 3.78 2.44
C GLU A 375 13.78 3.55 3.23
N LEU A 376 13.58 4.34 4.29
CA LEU A 376 12.37 4.38 5.12
C LEU A 376 11.88 5.82 5.20
N PHE A 377 10.71 6.11 4.67
CA PHE A 377 10.19 7.48 4.63
C PHE A 377 8.66 7.57 4.60
N THR A 378 8.16 8.77 4.84
CA THR A 378 6.75 9.14 4.70
C THR A 378 6.64 10.58 4.19
N HIS A 379 5.42 11.01 3.87
CA HIS A 379 5.12 12.39 3.48
C HIS A 379 4.25 13.08 4.54
N LEU A 380 4.77 14.17 5.11
CA LEU A 380 4.11 15.01 6.13
C LEU A 380 3.50 16.25 5.50
N TRP A 381 2.33 16.65 5.98
CA TRP A 381 1.59 17.80 5.46
C TRP A 381 1.12 18.68 6.61
N TRP A 382 1.16 20.00 6.39
CA TRP A 382 0.53 20.97 7.26
C TRP A 382 -0.55 21.71 6.48
N TYR A 383 -1.78 21.27 6.68
CA TYR A 383 -3.00 21.89 6.18
C TYR A 383 -4.06 21.74 7.26
N PRO A 384 -3.90 22.42 8.40
CA PRO A 384 -4.83 22.29 9.51
C PRO A 384 -6.16 23.00 9.18
N SER A 385 -7.21 22.67 9.93
CA SER A 385 -8.49 23.38 9.88
C SER A 385 -8.35 24.86 10.30
N ASP A 386 -9.31 25.72 9.90
CA ASP A 386 -9.34 27.14 10.28
C ASP A 386 -9.22 27.35 11.79
N ASN A 387 -9.82 26.47 12.59
CA ASN A 387 -9.77 26.52 14.05
C ASN A 387 -8.32 26.40 14.59
N ARG A 388 -7.48 25.58 13.93
CA ARG A 388 -6.07 25.37 14.28
C ARG A 388 -5.13 26.36 13.59
N GLU A 389 -5.49 26.92 12.44
CA GLU A 389 -4.69 27.99 11.80
C GLU A 389 -4.60 29.24 12.70
N VAL A 390 -5.65 29.54 13.47
CA VAL A 390 -5.70 30.67 14.40
C VAL A 390 -4.67 30.55 15.54
N GLU A 391 -4.20 29.34 15.85
CA GLU A 391 -3.21 29.08 16.91
C GLU A 391 -1.78 29.53 16.53
N GLY A 392 -1.56 29.96 15.28
CA GLY A 392 -0.37 30.73 14.89
C GLY A 392 0.85 29.90 14.48
N TYR A 393 0.69 28.60 14.23
CA TYR A 393 1.75 27.73 13.70
C TYR A 393 2.06 28.07 12.23
N SER A 394 3.00 28.96 11.98
CA SER A 394 3.46 29.30 10.63
C SER A 394 4.47 28.26 10.11
N LEU A 395 4.01 27.03 9.86
CA LEU A 395 4.84 26.04 9.17
C LEU A 395 4.70 26.25 7.66
N PRO A 396 5.79 26.40 6.90
CA PRO A 396 5.71 26.59 5.45
C PRO A 396 5.26 25.31 4.70
N MET A 397 4.72 24.29 5.39
CA MET A 397 4.57 22.92 4.92
C MET A 397 3.31 22.64 4.07
N LYS A 398 2.96 23.56 3.16
CA LYS A 398 1.74 23.50 2.33
C LYS A 398 1.81 22.52 1.14
N LEU A 399 2.98 21.96 0.84
CA LEU A 399 3.24 21.17 -0.38
C LEU A 399 3.71 19.73 -0.13
N GLY A 400 3.62 19.25 1.11
CA GLY A 400 4.04 17.90 1.46
C GLY A 400 5.55 17.78 1.59
N HIS A 401 6.00 17.13 2.66
CA HIS A 401 7.40 17.03 3.02
C HIS A 401 7.78 15.59 3.20
N ARG A 402 8.83 15.19 2.48
CA ARG A 402 9.45 13.92 2.73
C ARG A 402 10.15 13.93 4.09
N TRP A 403 9.79 12.99 4.93
CA TRP A 403 10.40 12.75 6.24
C TRP A 403 10.93 11.32 6.28
N GLY A 404 12.20 11.12 6.62
CA GLY A 404 12.74 9.76 6.72
C GLY A 404 14.26 9.66 6.74
N VAL A 405 14.73 8.44 6.53
CA VAL A 405 16.14 8.05 6.56
C VAL A 405 16.48 7.15 5.38
N LYS A 406 17.66 7.34 4.80
CA LYS A 406 18.20 6.52 3.71
C LYS A 406 19.59 6.03 4.06
N PHE A 407 19.81 4.73 3.92
CA PHE A 407 21.12 4.10 3.99
C PHE A 407 21.67 3.85 2.59
N ILE A 408 22.93 4.19 2.37
CA ILE A 408 23.67 3.91 1.14
C ILE A 408 24.90 3.10 1.53
N ALA A 409 24.99 1.88 1.02
CA ALA A 409 26.13 1.03 1.27
C ALA A 409 27.38 1.61 0.61
N GLY A 410 28.49 1.49 1.33
CA GLY A 410 29.80 1.85 0.82
C GLY A 410 30.21 0.95 -0.34
N ARG A 411 30.73 1.50 -1.45
CA ARG A 411 31.24 0.67 -2.55
C ARG A 411 32.57 0.03 -2.15
N SER A 412 32.58 -1.28 -1.87
CA SER A 412 33.81 -2.07 -1.87
C SER A 412 34.21 -2.34 -3.32
N SER A 413 35.33 -1.78 -3.74
CA SER A 413 35.91 -1.93 -5.06
C SER A 413 36.34 -3.39 -5.34
N GLU A 414 35.41 -4.27 -5.68
CA GLU A 414 35.72 -5.59 -6.26
C GLU A 414 35.15 -5.77 -7.68
N LYS A 415 34.04 -5.11 -8.02
CA LYS A 415 33.38 -5.21 -9.34
C LYS A 415 34.05 -4.43 -10.49
N ASP A 416 35.07 -3.60 -10.22
CA ASP A 416 35.79 -2.84 -11.25
C ASP A 416 37.01 -3.59 -11.83
N LYS A 417 37.21 -4.89 -11.51
CA LYS A 417 38.36 -5.66 -12.01
C LYS A 417 38.17 -6.31 -13.39
N GLU A 418 36.96 -6.39 -13.92
CA GLU A 418 36.72 -7.07 -15.21
C GLU A 418 36.44 -6.14 -16.39
N ASP A 419 36.23 -4.83 -16.17
CA ASP A 419 36.04 -3.86 -17.25
C ASP A 419 36.81 -2.57 -16.94
N ARG A 420 38.12 -2.57 -17.22
CA ARG A 420 38.85 -1.34 -17.56
C ARG A 420 40.24 -1.65 -18.11
N ASP A 421 40.33 -1.58 -19.43
CA ASP A 421 41.57 -1.20 -20.08
C ASP A 421 42.07 0.17 -19.57
N ALA A 422 43.38 0.27 -19.49
CA ALA A 422 44.15 1.30 -18.81
C ALA A 422 43.86 2.74 -19.27
N ALA A 423 43.40 3.60 -18.35
CA ALA A 423 44.01 4.91 -18.02
C ALA A 423 43.15 5.65 -16.97
N VAL A 424 43.83 6.26 -15.99
CA VAL A 424 43.30 7.03 -14.85
C VAL A 424 42.79 6.18 -13.67
N ALA A 425 43.72 5.42 -13.09
CA ALA A 425 43.65 4.97 -11.71
C ALA A 425 43.82 6.18 -10.76
N SER A 426 42.72 6.86 -10.48
CA SER A 426 42.52 7.52 -9.18
C SER A 426 41.88 6.47 -8.29
N ALA A 427 42.65 5.97 -7.31
CA ALA A 427 42.16 5.08 -6.27
C ALA A 427 41.08 5.82 -5.47
N ALA A 428 39.81 5.70 -5.87
CA ALA A 428 38.71 6.09 -5.03
C ALA A 428 38.74 5.15 -3.82
N ALA A 429 39.04 5.70 -2.64
CA ALA A 429 38.93 4.96 -1.38
C ALA A 429 37.55 4.30 -1.30
N PRO A 430 37.43 3.11 -0.68
CA PRO A 430 36.11 2.52 -0.42
C PRO A 430 35.26 3.60 0.25
N THR A 431 34.13 3.92 -0.38
CA THR A 431 33.23 4.94 0.15
C THR A 431 32.70 4.38 1.45
N THR A 432 32.87 5.07 2.58
CA THR A 432 32.25 4.64 3.83
C THR A 432 30.73 4.61 3.65
N PRO A 433 29.99 3.64 4.22
CA PRO A 433 28.53 3.70 4.20
C PRO A 433 28.02 5.02 4.78
N VAL A 434 26.92 5.53 4.23
CA VAL A 434 26.33 6.82 4.62
C VAL A 434 24.87 6.61 5.02
N VAL A 435 24.46 7.25 6.12
CA VAL A 435 23.08 7.36 6.56
C VAL A 435 22.64 8.80 6.37
N GLN A 436 21.72 9.04 5.45
CA GLN A 436 21.15 10.33 5.13
C GLN A 436 19.83 10.54 5.86
N TRP A 437 19.73 11.62 6.63
CA TRP A 437 18.56 11.98 7.41
C TRP A 437 17.85 13.17 6.77
N GLN A 438 16.54 13.02 6.52
CA GLN A 438 15.64 14.09 6.10
C GLN A 438 14.54 14.23 7.14
N VAL A 439 14.86 14.81 8.29
CA VAL A 439 13.95 14.87 9.46
C VAL A 439 13.84 16.28 10.07
N GLY A 440 14.34 17.30 9.37
CA GLY A 440 14.36 18.68 9.85
C GLY A 440 15.22 18.85 11.09
N GLU A 441 14.71 19.58 12.09
CA GLU A 441 15.38 19.81 13.38
C GLU A 441 15.23 18.64 14.37
N TRP A 442 14.36 17.66 14.09
CA TRP A 442 14.16 16.53 14.97
C TRP A 442 15.40 15.64 15.05
N ARG A 443 15.69 15.10 16.23
CA ARG A 443 16.80 14.15 16.45
C ARG A 443 16.33 12.90 17.21
N PRO A 444 16.77 11.71 16.77
CA PRO A 444 16.48 10.47 17.48
C PRO A 444 17.17 10.46 18.85
N GLY A 445 16.66 9.62 19.75
CA GLY A 445 17.23 9.39 21.08
C GLY A 445 18.57 8.68 20.96
N GLU A 446 19.36 8.72 22.03
CA GLU A 446 20.73 8.17 22.04
C GLU A 446 20.75 6.68 21.62
N GLU A 447 19.78 5.89 22.08
CA GLU A 447 19.68 4.47 21.72
C GLU A 447 19.51 4.28 20.21
N VAL A 448 18.56 4.97 19.58
CA VAL A 448 18.33 4.87 18.13
C VAL A 448 19.50 5.46 17.35
N MET A 449 20.02 6.60 17.79
CA MET A 449 21.17 7.25 17.15
C MET A 449 22.38 6.31 17.12
N SER A 450 22.69 5.64 18.23
CA SER A 450 23.81 4.69 18.32
C SER A 450 23.69 3.53 17.32
N LEU A 451 22.47 3.07 17.02
CA LEU A 451 22.22 2.04 16.02
C LEU A 451 22.62 2.54 14.62
N PHE A 452 22.22 3.76 14.24
CA PHE A 452 22.57 4.31 12.93
C PHE A 452 24.05 4.73 12.83
N GLU A 453 24.65 5.25 13.90
CA GLU A 453 26.08 5.56 13.94
C GLU A 453 26.94 4.31 13.71
N SER A 454 26.47 3.14 14.16
CA SER A 454 27.15 1.86 13.90
C SER A 454 27.12 1.44 12.43
N LEU A 455 26.17 1.96 11.63
CA LEU A 455 26.01 1.62 10.22
C LEU A 455 26.93 2.42 9.30
N GLY A 456 27.26 3.67 9.65
CA GLY A 456 28.04 4.54 8.77
C GLY A 456 28.12 6.00 9.18
N GLN A 457 28.64 6.84 8.28
CA GLN A 457 28.70 8.28 8.47
C GLN A 457 27.30 8.89 8.41
N GLN A 458 26.99 9.78 9.35
CA GLN A 458 25.70 10.46 9.41
C GLN A 458 25.73 11.74 8.59
N GLU A 459 24.77 11.90 7.68
CA GLU A 459 24.57 13.10 6.86
C GLU A 459 23.17 13.66 7.12
N TRP A 460 23.08 14.92 7.53
CA TRP A 460 21.82 15.60 7.79
C TRP A 460 21.48 16.47 6.59
N LEU A 461 20.47 16.07 5.84
CA LEU A 461 20.00 16.79 4.68
C LEU A 461 18.93 17.80 5.10
N GLU A 462 18.88 18.92 4.40
CA GLU A 462 17.74 19.82 4.49
C GLU A 462 16.46 19.08 4.08
N LEU A 463 15.32 19.51 4.62
CA LEU A 463 14.03 19.03 4.15
C LEU A 463 13.92 19.41 2.67
N GLU A 464 14.06 18.44 1.78
CA GLU A 464 13.85 18.68 0.37
C GLU A 464 12.40 19.10 0.17
N TRP A 465 12.22 20.36 -0.26
CA TRP A 465 11.00 20.87 -0.87
C TRP A 465 10.82 20.23 -2.24
N ASN A 466 10.73 18.91 -2.28
CA ASN A 466 10.35 18.27 -3.50
C ASN A 466 8.87 18.61 -3.68
N ARG A 467 8.59 19.57 -4.59
CA ARG A 467 7.52 19.34 -5.56
C ARG A 467 7.67 17.89 -5.94
N TYR A 468 6.75 17.06 -5.46
CA TYR A 468 6.56 15.66 -5.80
C TYR A 468 7.34 15.36 -7.06
N ARG A 469 8.52 14.72 -6.94
CA ARG A 469 9.56 14.71 -7.98
C ARG A 469 8.89 14.60 -9.35
N SER A 470 8.91 15.69 -10.14
CA SER A 470 8.34 15.68 -11.52
C SER A 470 9.15 14.77 -12.47
N THR A 471 10.19 14.11 -11.95
CA THR A 471 10.78 12.94 -12.57
C THR A 471 9.78 11.80 -12.47
N ARG A 472 9.22 11.37 -13.62
CA ARG A 472 8.54 10.07 -13.84
C ARG A 472 8.61 9.19 -12.60
N GLY A 473 7.52 9.08 -11.86
CA GLY A 473 7.44 8.25 -10.66
C GLY A 473 7.67 6.80 -11.05
N CYS A 474 8.93 6.38 -11.02
CA CYS A 474 9.31 5.00 -11.26
C CYS A 474 9.40 4.31 -9.90
N ASP A 475 8.75 3.16 -9.79
CA ASP A 475 9.06 2.22 -8.73
C ASP A 475 10.51 1.69 -8.92
N LEU A 476 11.02 0.93 -7.95
CA LEU A 476 12.35 0.32 -8.05
C LEU A 476 12.47 -0.69 -9.21
N LEU A 477 11.35 -1.12 -9.79
CA LEU A 477 11.28 -1.96 -10.98
C LEU A 477 11.32 -1.14 -12.28
N GLU A 478 11.55 0.18 -12.19
CA GLU A 478 11.58 1.11 -13.32
C GLU A 478 10.26 1.20 -14.10
N ASN A 479 9.14 0.78 -13.48
CA ASN A 479 7.82 0.91 -14.09
C ASN A 479 7.47 2.39 -14.17
N ILE A 480 7.38 2.90 -15.39
CA ILE A 480 6.92 4.26 -15.64
C ILE A 480 5.41 4.26 -15.44
N GLU A 481 4.95 4.79 -14.31
CA GLU A 481 3.59 5.28 -14.25
C GLU A 481 3.54 6.63 -14.97
N SER A 482 2.47 6.84 -15.74
CA SER A 482 2.21 7.98 -16.63
C SER A 482 2.61 9.34 -16.03
N PRO A 483 2.90 10.37 -16.85
CA PRO A 483 3.39 11.65 -16.35
C PRO A 483 2.49 12.19 -15.24
N PRO A 484 3.07 12.71 -14.14
CA PRO A 484 2.29 13.41 -13.13
C PRO A 484 1.57 14.60 -13.79
N ILE A 485 0.31 14.82 -13.39
CA ILE A 485 -0.47 16.01 -13.77
C ILE A 485 0.20 17.26 -13.21
#